data_AF-A0A930RU30-F1
#
_entry.id   AF-A0A930RU30-F1
#
_cell.length_a   1.000
_cell.length_b   1.000
_cell.length_c   1.000
_cell.angle_alpha   90.00
_cell.angle_beta   90.00
_cell.angle_gamma   90.00
#
_symmetry.space_group_name_H-M   'P 1'
#
loop_
_entity.id
_entity.type
_entity.pdbx_description
1 polymer ?
#
loop_
_entity_poly.entity_id
_entity_poly.type
_entity_poly.pdbx_seq_one_letter_code
_entity_poly.pdbx_strand_id
1 'polypeptide(L)'
;SMVLNISWIATIGSSIAIIAAVAIVVVTVLSSENKWGGLASGLYNLYGISGYVADVVSYTRLMALAVSGGSIASAFNMLVGFLPPVARFTAGIFLIVALQGLNIFLSFLGAYVHGLRLQFVEFFGKFYDGGGRALKPFKTYEKYVDIKQQKSE
;
A
#
# COMPACT_ATOMS: atom_id res chain seq x y z
N SER A 1 24.09 -6.97 1.62
CA SER A 1 24.20 -7.46 0.22
C SER A 1 24.52 -8.96 0.11
N MET A 2 24.19 -9.79 1.12
CA MET A 2 24.60 -11.22 1.14
C MET A 2 23.41 -12.21 1.13
N VAL A 3 22.16 -11.69 1.11
CA VAL A 3 20.92 -12.51 1.14
C VAL A 3 20.30 -12.70 -0.26
N LEU A 4 20.74 -11.92 -1.26
CA LEU A 4 20.19 -11.93 -2.63
C LEU A 4 21.17 -12.49 -3.68
N ASN A 5 22.19 -13.26 -3.29
CA ASN A 5 23.05 -13.98 -4.24
C ASN A 5 22.84 -15.49 -4.11
N ILE A 6 21.64 -15.93 -4.48
CA ILE A 6 21.32 -17.34 -4.60
C ILE A 6 20.74 -17.55 -5.98
N SER A 7 21.65 -17.81 -6.93
CA SER A 7 21.34 -18.07 -8.34
C SER A 7 20.26 -19.13 -8.52
N TRP A 8 20.13 -20.07 -7.58
CA TRP A 8 19.09 -21.09 -7.58
C TRP A 8 17.69 -20.51 -7.34
N ILE A 9 17.50 -19.58 -6.40
CA ILE A 9 16.18 -18.96 -6.15
C ILE A 9 15.72 -18.12 -7.35
N ALA A 10 16.65 -17.38 -7.97
CA ALA A 10 16.36 -16.58 -9.16
C ALA A 10 16.06 -17.46 -10.38
N THR A 11 16.80 -18.57 -10.54
CA THR A 11 16.57 -19.54 -11.61
C THR A 11 15.25 -20.29 -11.43
N ILE A 12 14.91 -20.70 -10.21
CA ILE A 12 13.64 -21.36 -9.88
C ILE A 12 12.47 -20.40 -10.06
N GLY A 13 12.58 -19.14 -9.59
CA GLY A 13 11.54 -18.13 -9.77
C GLY A 13 11.30 -17.80 -11.25
N SER A 14 12.37 -17.64 -12.03
CA SER A 14 12.28 -17.38 -13.48
C SER A 14 11.63 -18.56 -14.23
N SER A 15 12.05 -19.79 -13.93
CA SER A 15 11.48 -20.98 -14.57
C SER A 15 10.01 -21.20 -14.23
N ILE A 16 9.60 -20.99 -12.97
CA ILE A 16 8.18 -21.03 -12.57
C ILE A 16 7.37 -19.95 -13.28
N ALA A 17 7.89 -18.72 -13.41
CA ALA A 17 7.19 -17.64 -14.10
C ALA A 17 6.97 -17.94 -15.58
N ILE A 18 7.97 -18.52 -16.26
CA ILE A 18 7.87 -18.94 -17.66
C ILE A 18 6.85 -20.07 -17.82
N ILE A 19 6.88 -21.08 -16.94
CA ILE A 19 5.92 -22.19 -16.98
C ILE A 19 4.49 -21.69 -16.76
N ALA A 20 4.28 -20.79 -15.79
CA ALA A 20 2.97 -20.19 -15.54
C ALA A 20 2.48 -19.38 -16.74
N ALA A 21 3.34 -18.56 -17.36
CA ALA A 21 3.02 -17.78 -18.55
C ALA A 21 2.62 -18.70 -19.73
N VAL A 22 3.37 -19.77 -19.97
CA VAL A 22 3.07 -20.74 -21.05
C VAL A 22 1.78 -21.50 -20.77
N ALA A 23 1.54 -21.94 -19.53
CA ALA A 23 0.33 -22.65 -19.16
C ALA A 23 -0.94 -21.80 -19.37
N ILE A 24 -0.89 -20.50 -19.04
CA ILE A 24 -2.00 -19.57 -19.28
C ILE A 24 -2.30 -19.48 -20.78
N VAL A 25 -1.28 -19.25 -21.61
CA VAL A 25 -1.44 -19.17 -23.08
C VAL A 25 -2.02 -20.47 -23.64
N VAL A 26 -1.50 -21.62 -23.23
CA VAL A 26 -1.95 -22.93 -23.73
C VAL A 26 -3.40 -23.22 -23.33
N VAL A 27 -3.80 -22.94 -22.09
CA VAL A 27 -5.19 -23.14 -21.62
C VAL A 27 -6.17 -22.22 -22.35
N THR A 28 -5.79 -20.97 -22.64
CA THR A 28 -6.61 -20.03 -23.40
C THR A 28 -6.69 -20.37 -24.89
N VAL A 29 -5.63 -20.94 -25.47
CA VAL A 29 -5.62 -21.43 -26.86
C VAL A 29 -6.47 -22.69 -27.01
N LEU A 30 -6.48 -23.57 -26.00
CA LEU A 30 -7.31 -24.79 -25.99
C LEU A 30 -8.80 -24.51 -25.79
N SER A 31 -9.17 -23.43 -25.09
CA SER A 31 -10.56 -23.06 -24.82
C SER A 31 -11.24 -22.22 -25.91
N SER A 32 -10.51 -21.81 -26.97
CA SER A 32 -11.03 -20.92 -28.02
C SER A 32 -11.17 -21.65 -29.36
N GLU A 33 -12.32 -21.50 -30.03
CA GLU A 33 -12.64 -22.15 -31.31
C GLU A 33 -11.67 -21.78 -32.47
N ASN A 34 -10.91 -20.68 -32.36
CA ASN A 34 -9.91 -20.26 -33.34
C ASN A 34 -8.52 -20.08 -32.72
N LYS A 35 -7.51 -20.78 -33.24
CA LYS A 35 -6.12 -20.76 -32.73
C LYS A 35 -5.49 -19.36 -32.64
N TRP A 36 -5.82 -18.47 -33.58
CA TRP A 36 -5.36 -17.07 -33.58
C TRP A 36 -6.10 -16.19 -32.57
N GLY A 37 -7.40 -16.43 -32.35
CA GLY A 37 -8.19 -15.74 -31.31
C GLY A 37 -7.83 -16.20 -29.89
N GLY A 38 -7.49 -17.48 -29.73
CA GLY A 38 -6.97 -18.07 -28.50
C GLY A 38 -5.62 -17.48 -28.06
N LEU A 39 -4.73 -17.18 -29.01
CA LEU A 39 -3.45 -16.52 -28.73
C LEU A 39 -3.65 -15.05 -28.32
N ALA A 40 -4.53 -14.32 -29.01
CA ALA A 40 -4.86 -12.94 -28.68
C ALA A 40 -5.54 -12.82 -27.30
N SER A 41 -6.48 -13.71 -27.00
CA SER A 41 -7.15 -13.78 -25.69
C SER A 41 -6.23 -14.28 -24.57
N GLY A 42 -5.28 -15.17 -24.88
CA GLY A 42 -4.22 -15.60 -23.96
C GLY A 42 -3.28 -14.46 -23.58
N LEU A 43 -2.83 -13.68 -24.56
CA LEU A 43 -1.98 -12.51 -24.31
C LEU A 43 -2.73 -11.42 -23.54
N TYR A 44 -4.02 -11.23 -23.83
CA TYR A 44 -4.89 -10.32 -23.08
C TYR A 44 -5.09 -10.77 -21.62
N ASN A 45 -5.28 -12.07 -21.37
CA ASN A 45 -5.35 -12.63 -20.01
C ASN A 45 -4.01 -12.48 -19.26
N LEU A 46 -2.86 -12.66 -19.93
CA LEU A 46 -1.56 -12.35 -19.32
C LEU A 46 -1.43 -10.87 -18.96
N TYR A 47 -1.93 -9.97 -19.80
CA TYR A 47 -1.94 -8.54 -19.50
C TYR A 47 -2.83 -8.23 -18.28
N GLY A 48 -3.97 -8.89 -18.15
CA GLY A 48 -4.81 -8.84 -16.94
C GLY A 48 -4.08 -9.32 -15.69
N ILE A 49 -3.28 -10.38 -15.79
CA ILE A 49 -2.45 -10.91 -14.69
C ILE A 49 -1.30 -9.97 -14.34
N SER A 50 -0.69 -9.31 -15.32
CA SER A 50 0.32 -8.27 -15.10
C SER A 50 -0.22 -7.11 -14.24
N GLY A 51 -1.52 -6.81 -14.33
CA GLY A 51 -2.19 -5.85 -13.45
C GLY A 51 -2.12 -6.22 -11.96
N TYR A 52 -2.19 -7.51 -11.60
CA TYR A 52 -2.04 -7.94 -10.20
C TYR A 52 -0.61 -7.76 -9.69
N VAL A 53 0.38 -7.97 -10.55
CA VAL A 53 1.79 -7.68 -10.20
C VAL A 53 1.96 -6.18 -9.97
N ALA A 54 1.34 -5.33 -10.80
CA ALA A 54 1.35 -3.88 -10.62
C ALA A 54 0.71 -3.46 -9.29
N ASP A 55 -0.39 -4.11 -8.89
CA ASP A 55 -1.00 -3.88 -7.58
C ASP A 55 -0.02 -4.22 -6.45
N VAL A 56 0.56 -5.44 -6.46
CA VAL A 56 1.52 -5.89 -5.43
C VAL A 56 2.70 -4.93 -5.32
N VAL A 57 3.27 -4.51 -6.46
CA VAL A 57 4.35 -3.51 -6.50
C VAL A 57 3.92 -2.20 -5.85
N SER A 58 2.67 -1.77 -6.02
CA SER A 58 2.20 -0.54 -5.39
C SER A 58 2.14 -0.62 -3.86
N TYR A 59 1.83 -1.79 -3.31
CA TYR A 59 1.86 -2.05 -1.85
C TYR A 59 3.28 -2.16 -1.27
N THR A 60 4.30 -2.51 -2.07
CA THR A 60 5.71 -2.53 -1.60
C THR A 60 6.17 -1.18 -1.07
N ARG A 61 5.50 -0.09 -1.47
CA ARG A 61 5.78 1.26 -1.02
C ARG A 61 5.58 1.44 0.50
N LEU A 62 4.57 0.79 1.07
CA LEU A 62 4.33 0.80 2.52
C LEU A 62 5.41 0.00 3.27
N MET A 63 5.82 -1.14 2.70
CA MET A 63 6.94 -1.93 3.21
C MET A 63 8.24 -1.12 3.18
N ALA A 64 8.52 -0.40 2.10
CA ALA A 64 9.71 0.44 1.96
C ALA A 64 9.75 1.57 3.01
N LEU A 65 8.60 2.21 3.29
CA LEU A 65 8.49 3.20 4.37
C LEU A 65 8.81 2.59 5.74
N ALA A 66 8.28 1.41 6.05
CA ALA A 66 8.55 0.73 7.31
C ALA A 66 10.03 0.34 7.48
N VAL A 67 10.66 -0.19 6.42
CA VAL A 67 12.08 -0.54 6.40
C VAL A 67 12.96 0.70 6.56
N SER A 68 12.59 1.81 5.94
CA SER A 68 13.29 3.09 6.07
C SER A 68 13.21 3.64 7.50
N GLY A 69 12.01 3.70 8.09
CA GLY A 69 11.83 4.16 9.48
C GLY A 69 12.56 3.29 10.51
N GLY A 70 12.60 1.97 10.29
CA GLY A 70 13.39 1.04 11.12
C GLY A 70 14.90 1.25 10.98
N SER A 71 15.37 1.54 9.76
CA SER A 71 16.78 1.87 9.51
C SER A 71 17.20 3.17 10.19
N ILE A 72 16.34 4.19 10.17
CA ILE A 72 16.58 5.47 10.87
C ILE A 72 16.62 5.27 12.39
N ALA A 73 15.70 4.47 12.95
CA ALA A 73 15.72 4.13 14.38
C ALA A 73 17.03 3.44 14.79
N SER A 74 17.49 2.48 13.97
CA SER A 74 18.77 1.79 14.19
C SER A 74 19.95 2.77 14.14
N ALA A 75 19.98 3.69 13.18
CA ALA A 75 21.01 4.71 13.08
C ALA A 75 21.03 5.64 14.31
N PHE A 76 19.88 6.07 14.81
CA PHE A 76 19.79 6.89 16.03
C PHE A 76 20.28 6.13 17.27
N ASN A 77 19.92 4.85 17.43
CA ASN A 77 20.44 4.01 18.51
C ASN A 77 21.97 3.89 18.42
N MET A 78 22.52 3.75 17.21
CA MET A 78 23.96 3.65 17.00
C MET A 78 24.68 4.97 17.33
N LEU A 79 24.12 6.13 16.93
CA LEU A 79 24.65 7.45 17.29
C LEU A 79 24.70 7.66 18.80
N VAL A 80 23.68 7.22 19.53
CA VAL A 80 23.65 7.32 20.99
C VAL A 80 24.61 6.35 21.66
N GLY A 81 24.86 5.20 21.04
CA GLY A 81 25.87 4.23 21.47
C GLY A 81 27.31 4.78 21.46
N PHE A 82 27.62 5.74 20.59
CA PHE A 82 28.94 6.37 20.49
C PHE A 82 29.18 7.52 21.49
N LEU A 83 28.16 7.98 22.21
CA LEU A 83 28.30 9.08 23.18
C LEU A 83 28.99 8.62 24.48
N PRO A 84 29.83 9.47 25.11
CA PRO A 84 30.49 9.15 26.37
C PRO A 84 29.49 8.78 27.49
N PRO A 85 29.84 7.86 28.42
CA PRO A 85 28.92 7.38 29.46
C PRO A 85 28.29 8.50 30.31
N VAL A 86 29.05 9.58 30.53
CA VAL A 86 28.63 10.73 31.34
C VAL A 86 27.56 11.58 30.63
N ALA A 87 27.71 11.78 29.31
CA ALA A 87 26.71 12.49 28.50
C ALA A 87 25.46 11.62 28.24
N ARG A 88 25.61 10.29 28.27
CA ARG A 88 24.53 9.33 28.03
C ARG A 88 23.47 9.32 29.14
N PHE A 89 23.86 9.53 30.40
CA PHE A 89 22.95 9.44 31.55
C PHE A 89 22.02 10.65 31.72
N THR A 90 22.44 11.85 31.32
CA THR A 90 21.65 13.09 31.49
C THR A 90 21.11 13.64 30.17
N ALA A 91 22.00 13.95 29.22
CA ALA A 91 21.59 14.49 27.92
C ALA A 91 21.14 13.39 26.94
N GLY A 92 21.77 12.20 27.01
CA GLY A 92 21.51 11.09 26.09
C GLY A 92 20.12 10.48 26.23
N ILE A 93 19.55 10.43 27.43
CA ILE A 93 18.18 9.92 27.63
C ILE A 93 17.14 10.86 27.03
N PHE A 94 17.30 12.17 27.22
CA PHE A 94 16.43 13.18 26.63
C PHE A 94 16.57 13.19 25.10
N LEU A 95 17.81 13.07 24.59
CA LEU A 95 18.10 12.98 23.17
C LEU A 95 17.46 11.73 22.54
N ILE A 96 17.56 10.56 23.16
CA ILE A 96 16.90 9.32 22.69
C ILE A 96 15.40 9.51 22.59
N VAL A 97 14.76 10.02 23.64
CA VAL A 97 13.31 10.17 23.68
C VAL A 97 12.85 11.17 22.61
N ALA A 98 13.58 12.26 22.43
CA ALA A 98 13.29 13.26 21.39
C ALA A 98 13.50 12.70 19.97
N LEU A 99 14.63 12.04 19.69
CA LEU A 99 14.93 11.45 18.37
C LEU A 99 13.98 10.31 18.02
N GLN A 100 13.67 9.45 18.97
CA GLN A 100 12.75 8.33 18.77
C GLN A 100 11.30 8.82 18.61
N GLY A 101 10.90 9.83 19.39
CA GLY A 101 9.59 10.48 19.24
C GLY A 101 9.42 11.14 17.88
N LEU A 102 10.45 11.86 17.43
CA LEU A 102 10.47 12.47 16.10
C LEU A 102 10.46 11.42 14.98
N ASN A 103 11.20 10.31 15.12
CA ASN A 103 11.19 9.21 14.15
C ASN A 103 9.80 8.55 14.01
N ILE A 104 9.11 8.33 15.13
CA ILE A 104 7.75 7.79 15.13
C ILE A 104 6.80 8.77 14.46
N PHE A 105 6.90 10.06 14.79
CA PHE A 105 6.07 11.10 14.18
C PHE A 105 6.24 11.18 12.66
N LEU A 106 7.47 11.22 12.16
CA LEU A 106 7.77 11.25 10.72
C LEU A 106 7.33 9.97 10.01
N SER A 107 7.54 8.80 10.63
CA SER A 107 7.11 7.52 10.08
C SER A 107 5.58 7.45 9.97
N PHE A 108 4.87 7.97 10.97
CA PHE A 108 3.40 8.00 10.98
C PHE A 108 2.85 8.97 9.93
N LEU A 109 3.44 10.16 9.81
CA LEU A 109 3.05 11.16 8.82
C LEU A 109 3.32 10.67 7.38
N GLY A 110 4.45 9.99 7.17
CA GLY A 110 4.80 9.35 5.90
C GLY A 110 3.85 8.20 5.53
N ALA A 111 3.53 7.33 6.49
CA ALA A 111 2.56 6.25 6.31
C ALA A 111 1.15 6.78 6.00
N TYR A 112 0.74 7.87 6.66
CA TYR A 112 -0.56 8.50 6.42
C TYR A 112 -0.70 8.99 4.98
N VAL A 113 0.25 9.80 4.49
CA VAL A 113 0.19 10.36 3.13
C VAL A 113 0.28 9.26 2.07
N HIS A 114 1.12 8.25 2.27
CA HIS A 114 1.19 7.11 1.34
C HIS A 114 -0.04 6.23 1.36
N GLY A 115 -0.65 6.01 2.53
CA GLY A 115 -1.91 5.31 2.66
C GLY A 115 -3.03 6.01 1.90
N LEU A 116 -3.12 7.34 2.03
CA LEU A 116 -4.08 8.14 1.26
C LEU A 116 -3.89 7.98 -0.25
N ARG A 117 -2.64 7.94 -0.75
CA ARG A 117 -2.39 7.72 -2.19
C ARG A 117 -2.93 6.38 -2.67
N LEU A 118 -2.68 5.30 -1.93
CA LEU A 118 -3.22 3.98 -2.26
C LEU A 118 -4.75 3.99 -2.23
N GLN A 119 -5.34 4.57 -1.19
CA GLN A 119 -6.80 4.70 -1.06
C GLN A 119 -7.39 5.48 -2.24
N PHE A 120 -6.76 6.58 -2.63
CA PHE A 120 -7.31 7.46 -3.66
C PHE A 120 -7.16 6.92 -5.07
N VAL A 121 -6.01 6.33 -5.38
CA VAL A 121 -5.67 5.93 -6.75
C VAL A 121 -6.01 4.47 -7.04
N GLU A 122 -5.72 3.57 -6.11
CA GLU A 122 -5.88 2.12 -6.35
C GLU A 122 -7.25 1.62 -5.89
N PHE A 123 -7.73 2.12 -4.74
CA PHE A 123 -9.01 1.65 -4.20
C PHE A 123 -10.22 2.30 -4.90
N PHE A 124 -10.29 3.63 -5.01
CA PHE A 124 -11.40 4.26 -5.74
C PHE A 124 -11.36 3.98 -7.25
N GLY A 125 -10.18 3.77 -7.85
CA GLY A 125 -10.08 3.43 -9.26
C GLY A 125 -10.62 2.03 -9.63
N LYS A 126 -10.64 1.08 -8.69
CA LYS A 126 -11.11 -0.30 -8.92
C LYS A 126 -12.48 -0.62 -8.33
N PHE A 127 -12.82 -0.01 -7.20
CA PHE A 127 -14.00 -0.40 -6.40
C PHE A 127 -15.08 0.68 -6.31
N TYR A 128 -14.83 1.86 -6.88
CA TYR A 128 -15.81 2.95 -6.87
C TYR A 128 -16.22 3.29 -8.30
N ASP A 129 -17.41 2.83 -8.67
CA ASP A 129 -18.05 3.23 -9.92
C ASP A 129 -18.67 4.62 -9.71
N GLY A 130 -18.18 5.62 -10.44
CA GLY A 130 -18.64 6.99 -10.30
C GLY A 130 -20.10 7.15 -10.75
N GLY A 131 -20.85 8.05 -10.13
CA GLY A 131 -22.18 8.44 -10.62
C GLY A 131 -23.38 8.07 -9.74
N GLY A 132 -23.17 7.66 -8.49
CA GLY A 132 -24.26 7.49 -7.53
C GLY A 132 -25.02 8.80 -7.27
N ARG A 133 -26.37 8.76 -7.29
CA ARG A 133 -27.20 9.89 -6.84
C ARG A 133 -27.09 10.03 -5.33
N ALA A 134 -26.69 11.21 -4.85
CA ALA A 134 -26.74 11.52 -3.43
C ALA A 134 -28.18 11.34 -2.92
N LEU A 135 -28.35 10.53 -1.88
CA LEU A 135 -29.64 10.34 -1.21
C LEU A 135 -30.07 11.69 -0.63
N LYS A 136 -31.12 12.30 -1.20
CA LYS A 136 -31.85 13.39 -0.56
C LYS A 136 -32.83 12.72 0.42
N PRO A 137 -32.59 12.78 1.74
CA PRO A 137 -33.55 12.24 2.70
C PRO A 137 -34.88 12.97 2.51
N PHE A 138 -35.98 12.24 2.65
CA PHE A 138 -37.32 12.84 2.63
C PHE A 138 -37.42 13.83 3.78
N LYS A 139 -37.36 15.13 3.47
CA LYS A 139 -37.72 16.18 4.42
C LYS A 139 -39.23 16.10 4.61
N THR A 140 -39.69 15.96 5.85
CA THR A 140 -41.11 16.13 6.18
C THR A 140 -41.57 17.49 5.67
N TYR A 141 -42.76 17.54 5.06
CA TYR A 141 -43.37 18.80 4.60
C TYR A 141 -43.75 19.66 5.83
N GLU A 142 -42.80 20.39 6.40
CA GLU A 142 -43.02 21.35 7.49
C GLU A 142 -43.65 22.65 6.94
N LYS A 143 -44.65 22.55 6.04
CA LYS A 143 -45.33 23.73 5.51
C LYS A 143 -46.17 24.45 6.58
N TYR A 144 -46.44 23.80 7.72
CA TYR A 144 -47.27 24.36 8.80
C TYR A 144 -46.82 23.97 10.22
N VAL A 145 -45.57 23.52 10.42
CA VAL A 145 -45.07 23.21 11.78
C VAL A 145 -44.12 24.32 12.21
N ASP A 146 -44.64 25.27 12.97
CA ASP A 146 -43.84 26.25 13.70
C ASP A 146 -43.22 25.55 14.91
N ILE A 147 -41.94 25.16 14.80
CA ILE A 147 -41.20 24.62 15.93
C ILE A 147 -40.87 25.78 16.86
N LYS A 148 -41.75 26.02 17.84
CA LYS A 148 -41.40 26.88 18.97
C LYS A 148 -40.25 26.23 19.73
N GLN A 149 -39.05 26.77 19.54
CA GLN A 149 -37.90 26.46 20.37
C GLN A 149 -38.17 27.00 21.78
N GLN A 150 -38.61 26.13 22.69
CA GLN A 150 -38.50 26.41 24.11
C GLN A 150 -37.03 26.28 24.50
N LYS A 151 -36.41 27.44 24.73
CA LYS A 151 -35.09 27.57 25.35
C LYS A 151 -35.21 27.07 26.79
N SER A 152 -34.77 25.84 27.05
CA SER A 152 -34.53 25.35 28.40
C SER A 152 -33.26 26.02 28.92
N GLU A 153 -33.47 26.96 29.84
CA GLU A 153 -32.48 27.58 30.72
C GLU A 153 -31.81 26.54 31.63
#